data_AF-A0A1Y1YJC3-F1
#
_entry.id   AF-A0A1Y1YJC3-F1
#
_cell.length_a   1.000
_cell.length_b   1.000
_cell.length_c   1.000
_cell.angle_alpha   90.00
_cell.angle_beta   90.00
_cell.angle_gamma   90.00
#
_symmetry.space_group_name_H-M   'P 1'
#
loop_
_entity.id
_entity.type
_entity.pdbx_description
1 polymer ?
#
loop_
_entity_poly.entity_id
_entity_poly.type
_entity_poly.pdbx_seq_one_letter_code
_entity_poly.pdbx_strand_id
1 'polypeptide(L)'
;MILGIFILVIFLNKIIALPQDLKSNNKASVWIYNEYLDSCLYASGYSDEPITYDNCNNSIDNKWYIGEDDDGIYFMSATDKELCISYVDDQIILANCDGNALMIYDDVSKFIKSDNMCVSAIDDLKEEEFLKLTKCDRHNKKIFWEISNRKPTKKINTTTTTTTTKTINPTPTTKPIWIYNEYTEKCLYAPDYEDEIPTYEKCDNTENYQWYVVNTKGGTFFKSKSNLDLCLRVSDNDNSKVMMGECDTNAILRYRRNDGTITSKLSESLCLGNSISSSIKLAAKVRNKVKFYDCDDEIHEDQIWIMLNSNPTKKFTTTVTTATSTTTITTTTTTTTKFPSPTINTSYRCGKEFNNKSCSKGECCSKYGYCGTSIDHCGTGCQASYGRCNNGGRCGTDYGKCLNEKQCCSQYGYCDISDAHCGSKCQSEFGLCYGSHDKCGEQYGRCKGNKCCSKWGYCGTSNDHCKKGCQPKYGLCK
;
A
#
# COMPACT_ATOMS: atom_id res chain seq x y z
N MET A 1 37.08 24.21 63.34
CA MET A 1 36.20 25.20 62.68
C MET A 1 36.91 25.61 61.40
N ILE A 2 36.40 25.42 60.18
CA ILE A 2 35.01 25.47 59.67
C ILE A 2 34.45 26.90 59.64
N LEU A 3 34.67 27.59 58.52
CA LEU A 3 33.72 28.40 57.72
C LEU A 3 34.54 29.01 56.55
N GLY A 4 34.10 29.07 55.28
CA GLY A 4 32.89 28.56 54.64
C GLY A 4 32.13 29.65 53.87
N ILE A 5 31.58 29.27 52.70
CA ILE A 5 30.57 29.96 51.85
C ILE A 5 31.08 30.52 50.49
N PHE A 6 30.66 29.80 49.44
CA PHE A 6 30.26 30.22 48.08
C PHE A 6 30.73 31.56 47.48
N ILE A 7 31.41 31.46 46.33
CA ILE A 7 30.90 32.06 45.08
C ILE A 7 30.71 30.90 44.07
N LEU A 8 29.62 30.94 43.30
CA LEU A 8 29.16 29.87 42.42
C LEU A 8 29.12 30.38 40.96
N VAL A 9 29.62 29.56 40.03
CA VAL A 9 29.37 29.58 38.56
C VAL A 9 29.28 30.95 37.88
N ILE A 10 30.32 31.27 37.09
CA ILE A 10 30.11 31.76 35.72
C ILE A 10 30.96 30.87 34.79
N PHE A 11 30.38 29.75 34.35
CA PHE A 11 30.79 29.19 33.06
C PHE A 11 30.31 30.18 31.98
N LEU A 12 31.20 30.62 31.10
CA LEU A 12 30.80 31.46 29.98
C LEU A 12 30.02 30.59 28.97
N ASN A 13 28.72 30.84 28.91
CA ASN A 13 27.74 30.11 28.11
C ASN A 13 28.00 30.25 26.60
N LYS A 14 28.89 29.43 26.01
CA LYS A 14 28.66 28.92 24.65
C LYS A 14 27.45 27.98 24.73
N ILE A 15 26.25 28.48 24.43
CA ILE A 15 25.04 27.65 24.29
C ILE A 15 25.11 26.96 22.93
N ILE A 16 26.03 25.99 22.83
CA ILE A 16 26.21 25.08 21.71
C ILE A 16 26.30 23.69 22.33
N ALA A 17 25.16 23.01 22.36
CA ALA A 17 25.06 21.64 22.84
C ALA A 17 23.91 20.96 22.12
N LEU A 18 24.23 20.33 20.99
CA LEU A 18 23.45 19.19 20.51
C LEU A 18 23.27 18.21 21.70
N PRO A 19 22.06 17.70 22.00
CA PRO A 19 21.83 16.77 23.10
C PRO A 19 22.86 15.63 23.16
N GLN A 20 23.29 15.23 24.36
CA GLN A 20 24.37 14.24 24.53
C GLN A 20 24.05 12.89 23.86
N ASP A 21 22.78 12.51 23.82
CA ASP A 21 22.25 11.33 23.13
C ASP A 21 22.58 11.32 21.62
N LEU A 22 22.58 12.50 20.99
CA LEU A 22 22.95 12.73 19.60
C LEU A 22 24.47 12.75 19.43
N LYS A 23 25.20 13.48 20.30
CA LYS A 23 26.68 13.55 20.27
C LYS A 23 27.37 12.20 20.47
N SER A 24 26.72 11.24 21.12
CA SER A 24 27.25 9.88 21.29
C SER A 24 27.16 9.02 20.02
N ASN A 25 26.40 9.44 19.00
CA ASN A 25 25.96 8.62 17.88
C ASN A 25 26.28 9.24 16.50
N ASN A 26 27.56 9.55 16.22
CA ASN A 26 28.08 9.99 14.90
C ASN A 26 27.96 8.91 13.77
N LYS A 27 26.99 8.00 13.88
CA LYS A 27 26.61 6.96 12.90
C LYS A 27 25.10 6.78 12.76
N ALA A 28 24.27 7.38 13.62
CA ALA A 28 22.82 7.31 13.51
C ALA A 28 22.29 8.48 12.67
N SER A 29 21.37 8.20 11.77
CA SER A 29 20.60 9.22 11.05
C SER A 29 19.41 9.69 11.88
N VAL A 30 19.07 10.98 11.77
CA VAL A 30 17.99 11.63 12.50
C VAL A 30 16.92 12.20 11.58
N TRP A 31 15.76 12.49 12.14
CA TRP A 31 14.74 13.32 11.52
C TRP A 31 14.81 14.75 12.06
N ILE A 32 14.47 15.72 11.23
CA ILE A 32 14.35 17.15 11.58
C ILE A 32 12.90 17.55 11.30
N TYR A 33 12.11 17.80 12.35
CA TYR A 33 10.64 17.79 12.29
C TYR A 33 9.98 19.10 12.67
N ASN A 34 8.98 19.56 11.91
CA ASN A 34 8.14 20.68 12.29
C ASN A 34 6.74 20.21 12.73
N GLU A 35 6.41 20.35 14.02
CA GLU A 35 5.13 19.92 14.61
C GLU A 35 3.90 20.69 14.06
N TYR A 36 4.09 21.89 13.51
CA TYR A 36 2.99 22.69 12.95
C TYR A 36 2.64 22.28 11.52
N LEU A 37 3.63 21.88 10.72
CA LEU A 37 3.45 21.32 9.37
C LEU A 37 3.07 19.84 9.42
N ASP A 38 3.46 19.11 10.48
CA ASP A 38 3.42 17.64 10.57
C ASP A 38 4.41 16.96 9.59
N SER A 39 5.48 17.68 9.21
CA SER A 39 6.43 17.31 8.15
C SER A 39 7.89 17.29 8.62
N CYS A 40 8.71 16.48 7.96
CA CYS A 40 10.16 16.40 8.14
C CYS A 40 10.90 17.06 6.97
N LEU A 41 12.08 17.61 7.23
CA LEU A 41 12.96 18.11 6.15
C LEU A 41 13.28 16.99 5.15
N TYR A 42 13.30 17.38 3.87
CA TYR A 42 13.49 16.52 2.71
C TYR A 42 14.65 17.04 1.85
N ALA A 43 15.55 16.13 1.44
CA ALA A 43 16.72 16.41 0.62
C ALA A 43 16.77 15.48 -0.60
N SER A 44 16.68 16.05 -1.80
CA SER A 44 16.64 15.30 -3.07
C SER A 44 17.91 14.50 -3.39
N GLY A 45 19.03 14.84 -2.75
CA GLY A 45 20.33 14.18 -2.93
C GLY A 45 21.17 14.68 -4.11
N TYR A 46 20.82 15.83 -4.69
CA TYR A 46 21.62 16.51 -5.71
C TYR A 46 22.12 17.86 -5.18
N SER A 47 23.32 18.28 -5.55
CA SER A 47 23.81 19.63 -5.24
C SER A 47 22.94 20.68 -5.94
N ASP A 48 22.84 21.83 -5.29
CA ASP A 48 22.22 23.07 -5.79
C ASP A 48 20.69 23.02 -5.90
N GLU A 49 20.06 21.90 -5.52
CA GLU A 49 18.61 21.77 -5.36
C GLU A 49 18.13 22.41 -4.03
N PRO A 50 16.93 23.02 -4.00
CA PRO A 50 16.34 23.58 -2.78
C PRO A 50 15.94 22.48 -1.79
N ILE A 51 16.09 22.77 -0.50
CA ILE A 51 15.64 21.86 0.57
C ILE A 51 14.16 22.13 0.88
N THR A 52 13.37 21.06 0.95
CA THR A 52 11.91 21.10 1.16
C THR A 52 11.52 20.31 2.41
N TYR A 53 10.24 19.98 2.57
CA TYR A 53 9.74 19.11 3.63
C TYR A 53 8.56 18.26 3.13
N ASP A 54 8.45 17.02 3.63
CA ASP A 54 7.39 16.06 3.28
C ASP A 54 7.01 15.23 4.54
N ASN A 55 6.02 14.36 4.43
CA ASN A 55 5.62 13.39 5.44
C ASN A 55 6.83 12.60 5.99
N CYS A 56 7.05 12.68 7.30
CA CYS A 56 8.11 11.96 7.99
C CYS A 56 8.04 10.44 7.73
N ASN A 57 9.01 9.91 6.98
CA ASN A 57 9.12 8.49 6.65
C ASN A 57 10.57 7.98 6.81
N ASN A 58 10.81 6.69 6.56
CA ASN A 58 12.10 6.04 6.84
C ASN A 58 13.07 6.08 5.64
N SER A 59 12.71 6.74 4.54
CA SER A 59 13.59 6.95 3.39
C SER A 59 14.79 7.84 3.75
N ILE A 60 15.81 7.77 2.89
CA ILE A 60 17.14 8.35 3.10
C ILE A 60 17.20 9.86 2.79
N ASP A 61 16.23 10.37 2.05
CA ASP A 61 16.00 11.79 1.73
C ASP A 61 15.32 12.57 2.88
N ASN A 62 14.54 11.91 3.75
CA ASN A 62 14.07 12.49 5.02
C ASN A 62 15.01 12.30 6.22
N LYS A 63 16.19 11.71 5.98
CA LYS A 63 17.18 11.40 7.02
C LYS A 63 18.40 12.31 6.89
N TRP A 64 18.92 12.71 8.05
CA TRP A 64 20.03 13.65 8.18
C TRP A 64 21.10 13.07 9.10
N TYR A 65 22.35 13.45 8.91
CA TYR A 65 23.43 13.21 9.86
C TYR A 65 23.93 14.55 10.40
N ILE A 66 24.26 14.60 11.69
CA ILE A 66 24.74 15.83 12.31
C ILE A 66 26.24 15.72 12.57
N GLY A 67 27.01 16.62 11.96
CA GLY A 67 28.43 16.83 12.22
C GLY A 67 28.61 18.00 13.19
N GLU A 68 29.69 17.99 13.95
CA GLU A 68 30.10 19.08 14.83
C GLU A 68 31.63 19.18 14.80
N ASP A 69 32.17 20.38 14.62
CA ASP A 69 33.60 20.68 14.65
C ASP A 69 33.90 21.88 15.57
N ASP A 70 35.09 22.49 15.45
CA ASP A 70 35.48 23.64 16.27
C ASP A 70 34.71 24.94 15.91
N ASP A 71 34.20 25.04 14.68
CA ASP A 71 33.54 26.23 14.14
C ASP A 71 32.00 26.15 14.27
N GLY A 72 31.38 24.98 14.09
CA GLY A 72 29.92 24.82 14.32
C GLY A 72 29.31 23.45 14.06
N ILE A 73 28.04 23.44 13.64
CA ILE A 73 27.23 22.23 13.41
C ILE A 73 26.84 22.14 11.92
N TYR A 74 27.04 20.97 11.33
CA TYR A 74 26.67 20.66 9.95
C TYR A 74 25.48 19.70 9.92
N PHE A 75 24.49 20.02 9.10
CA PHE A 75 23.36 19.14 8.81
C PHE A 75 23.58 18.46 7.46
N MET A 76 24.36 17.38 7.47
CA MET A 76 24.63 16.55 6.28
C MET A 76 23.37 15.77 5.90
N SER A 77 23.07 15.64 4.60
CA SER A 77 22.02 14.70 4.18
C SER A 77 22.46 13.25 4.44
N ALA A 78 21.50 12.32 4.49
CA ALA A 78 21.81 10.90 4.45
C ALA A 78 21.91 10.35 3.01
N THR A 79 21.38 11.06 2.01
CA THR A 79 21.50 10.71 0.58
C THR A 79 22.96 10.77 0.12
N ASP A 80 23.60 11.92 0.33
CA ASP A 80 25.04 12.13 0.27
C ASP A 80 25.49 12.93 1.51
N LYS A 81 26.64 12.56 2.07
CA LYS A 81 27.20 13.17 3.28
C LYS A 81 28.17 14.31 2.99
N GLU A 82 28.61 14.46 1.74
CA GLU A 82 29.39 15.61 1.30
C GLU A 82 28.50 16.86 1.09
N LEU A 83 27.17 16.64 1.06
CA LEU A 83 26.14 17.67 0.93
C LEU A 83 25.44 17.97 2.28
N CYS A 84 25.27 19.25 2.56
CA CYS A 84 24.70 19.82 3.78
C CYS A 84 23.59 20.85 3.50
N ILE A 85 22.78 21.15 4.53
CA ILE A 85 21.96 22.38 4.55
C ILE A 85 22.88 23.59 4.48
N SER A 86 22.81 24.35 3.39
CA SER A 86 23.69 25.50 3.12
C SER A 86 22.88 26.74 2.72
N TYR A 87 23.38 27.94 3.04
CA TYR A 87 22.77 29.20 2.62
C TYR A 87 23.61 29.90 1.56
N VAL A 88 23.14 29.90 0.31
CA VAL A 88 23.87 30.41 -0.86
C VAL A 88 22.90 31.22 -1.73
N ASP A 89 23.34 32.38 -2.23
CA ASP A 89 22.57 33.27 -3.12
C ASP A 89 21.10 33.49 -2.68
N ASP A 90 20.95 33.82 -1.40
CA ASP A 90 19.71 34.05 -0.64
C ASP A 90 18.73 32.86 -0.56
N GLN A 91 19.19 31.64 -0.82
CA GLN A 91 18.39 30.40 -0.79
C GLN A 91 18.96 29.37 0.19
N ILE A 92 18.10 28.49 0.71
CA ILE A 92 18.50 27.32 1.50
C ILE A 92 18.50 26.09 0.59
N ILE A 93 19.70 25.66 0.23
CA ILE A 93 19.95 24.60 -0.76
C ILE A 93 20.78 23.46 -0.16
N LEU A 94 20.76 22.32 -0.83
CA LEU A 94 21.64 21.19 -0.55
C LEU A 94 22.96 21.42 -1.31
N ALA A 95 24.04 21.76 -0.63
CA ALA A 95 25.34 22.07 -1.25
C ALA A 95 26.50 21.57 -0.37
N ASN A 96 27.75 21.76 -0.81
CA ASN A 96 28.94 21.30 -0.08
C ASN A 96 28.92 21.72 1.40
N CYS A 97 29.38 20.83 2.29
CA CYS A 97 29.59 21.11 3.70
C CYS A 97 30.79 22.05 3.95
N ASP A 98 30.64 23.32 3.58
CA ASP A 98 31.64 24.39 3.71
C ASP A 98 31.19 25.53 4.64
N GLY A 99 31.88 26.67 4.60
CA GLY A 99 31.59 27.87 5.41
C GLY A 99 30.13 28.33 5.39
N ASN A 100 29.39 28.07 4.32
CA ASN A 100 27.98 28.47 4.15
C ASN A 100 26.99 27.44 4.74
N ALA A 101 27.48 26.24 5.09
CA ALA A 101 26.73 25.16 5.70
C ALA A 101 26.82 25.11 7.24
N LEU A 102 27.56 26.05 7.85
CA LEU A 102 27.61 26.18 9.31
C LEU A 102 26.28 26.69 9.87
N MET A 103 25.68 25.89 10.73
CA MET A 103 24.41 26.16 11.39
C MET A 103 24.56 26.11 12.90
N ILE A 104 23.64 26.76 13.62
CA ILE A 104 23.52 26.70 15.08
C ILE A 104 22.16 26.10 15.43
N TYR A 105 22.16 25.02 16.23
CA TYR A 105 20.95 24.46 16.80
C TYR A 105 20.78 24.89 18.26
N ASP A 106 19.69 25.59 18.53
CA ASP A 106 19.27 26.05 19.85
C ASP A 106 18.24 25.07 20.41
N ASP A 107 18.69 24.09 21.20
CA ASP A 107 17.82 23.03 21.72
C ASP A 107 16.73 23.54 22.69
N VAL A 108 16.86 24.75 23.24
CA VAL A 108 15.86 25.35 24.14
C VAL A 108 14.70 25.96 23.37
N SER A 109 14.96 26.58 22.21
CA SER A 109 13.92 27.11 21.31
C SER A 109 13.54 26.18 20.16
N LYS A 110 14.30 25.09 19.95
CA LYS A 110 14.22 24.19 18.78
C LYS A 110 14.42 24.95 17.46
N PHE A 111 15.33 25.92 17.43
CA PHE A 111 15.62 26.72 16.23
C PHE A 111 16.92 26.25 15.58
N ILE A 112 16.88 26.01 14.26
CA ILE A 112 18.07 25.94 13.40
C ILE A 112 18.32 27.35 12.84
N LYS A 113 19.56 27.83 12.95
CA LYS A 113 19.94 29.21 12.62
C LYS A 113 21.19 29.28 11.74
N SER A 114 21.20 30.25 10.83
CA SER A 114 22.41 30.80 10.22
C SER A 114 22.55 32.26 10.71
N ASP A 115 23.70 32.60 11.29
CA ASP A 115 23.91 33.83 12.08
C ASP A 115 22.76 34.13 13.07
N ASN A 116 21.99 35.20 12.81
CA ASN A 116 20.86 35.68 13.62
C ASN A 116 19.50 35.39 12.98
N MET A 117 19.48 34.60 11.90
CA MET A 117 18.29 34.24 11.13
C MET A 117 17.93 32.78 11.37
N CYS A 118 16.64 32.46 11.39
CA CYS A 118 16.10 31.12 11.61
C CYS A 118 15.60 30.50 10.31
N VAL A 119 15.83 29.19 10.15
CA VAL A 119 15.32 28.39 9.04
C VAL A 119 13.80 28.24 9.15
N SER A 120 13.05 28.68 8.14
CA SER A 120 11.59 28.66 8.07
C SER A 120 11.08 27.87 6.87
N ALA A 121 10.00 27.12 7.08
CA ALA A 121 9.16 26.61 5.99
C ALA A 121 8.26 27.69 5.35
N ILE A 122 7.67 27.38 4.19
CA ILE A 122 6.80 28.25 3.38
C ILE A 122 5.47 27.54 3.05
N ASP A 123 4.56 27.52 4.02
CA ASP A 123 3.17 27.13 3.79
C ASP A 123 2.38 28.35 3.26
N ASP A 124 2.59 28.68 1.98
CA ASP A 124 1.88 29.74 1.25
C ASP A 124 1.57 29.24 -0.18
N LEU A 125 0.28 29.18 -0.55
CA LEU A 125 -0.26 28.55 -1.78
C LEU A 125 0.12 29.23 -3.12
N LYS A 126 1.28 29.86 -3.20
CA LYS A 126 1.81 30.64 -4.33
C LYS A 126 3.34 30.60 -4.47
N GLU A 127 4.05 30.17 -3.44
CA GLU A 127 5.49 29.89 -3.46
C GLU A 127 5.66 28.36 -3.42
N GLU A 128 6.82 27.85 -3.84
CA GLU A 128 7.09 26.41 -3.81
C GLU A 128 7.56 26.00 -2.40
N GLU A 129 7.45 24.71 -2.04
CA GLU A 129 7.54 24.22 -0.65
C GLU A 129 8.98 24.12 -0.10
N PHE A 130 9.83 25.09 -0.43
CA PHE A 130 11.23 25.18 0.00
C PHE A 130 11.43 25.96 1.30
N LEU A 131 12.62 25.86 1.89
CA LEU A 131 13.02 26.60 3.09
C LEU A 131 13.53 28.03 2.76
N LYS A 132 13.31 28.98 3.68
CA LYS A 132 13.94 30.31 3.65
C LYS A 132 14.41 30.78 5.03
N LEU A 133 15.45 31.61 5.07
CA LEU A 133 15.86 32.30 6.30
C LEU A 133 14.88 33.44 6.64
N THR A 134 14.52 33.56 7.92
CA THR A 134 13.66 34.64 8.44
C THR A 134 14.12 35.11 9.82
N LYS A 135 13.56 36.22 10.29
CA LYS A 135 13.83 36.71 11.65
C LYS A 135 13.25 35.74 12.68
N CYS A 136 14.07 35.33 13.65
CA CYS A 136 13.66 34.38 14.69
C CYS A 136 12.55 34.95 15.59
N ASP A 137 11.31 34.50 15.39
CA ASP A 137 10.14 34.83 16.22
C ASP A 137 9.50 33.57 16.83
N ARG A 138 9.40 33.55 18.17
CA ARG A 138 8.82 32.44 18.94
C ARG A 138 7.31 32.24 18.72
N HIS A 139 6.63 33.16 18.04
CA HIS A 139 5.23 32.97 17.64
C HIS A 139 5.09 32.33 16.26
N ASN A 140 6.13 32.42 15.40
CA ASN A 140 6.14 31.75 14.10
C ASN A 140 6.43 30.26 14.26
N LYS A 141 5.40 29.42 14.14
CA LYS A 141 5.57 27.97 14.26
C LYS A 141 6.37 27.33 13.11
N LYS A 142 6.53 28.01 11.98
CA LYS A 142 7.25 27.50 10.79
C LYS A 142 8.78 27.46 10.96
N ILE A 143 9.35 27.94 12.10
CA ILE A 143 10.79 27.90 12.43
C ILE A 143 11.18 26.92 13.56
N PHE A 144 10.23 26.13 14.07
CA PHE A 144 10.50 25.14 15.13
C PHE A 144 10.84 23.78 14.50
N TRP A 145 11.98 23.21 14.88
CA TRP A 145 12.55 21.99 14.33
C TRP A 145 12.98 21.04 15.46
N GLU A 146 12.17 20.03 15.77
CA GLU A 146 12.48 18.98 16.75
C GLU A 146 13.40 17.93 16.08
N ILE A 147 14.67 17.89 16.49
CA ILE A 147 15.61 16.85 16.05
C ILE A 147 15.34 15.57 16.84
N SER A 148 15.17 14.43 16.15
CA SER A 148 14.80 13.16 16.77
C SER A 148 15.57 11.96 16.23
N ASN A 149 16.04 11.11 17.16
CA ASN A 149 16.59 9.77 16.90
C ASN A 149 15.50 8.70 16.61
N ARG A 150 14.23 9.11 16.53
CA ARG A 150 13.07 8.24 16.24
C ARG A 150 12.14 8.95 15.27
N LYS A 151 11.50 8.19 14.38
CA LYS A 151 10.49 8.72 13.45
C LYS A 151 9.47 9.58 14.22
N PRO A 152 9.32 10.87 13.88
CA PRO A 152 8.32 11.73 14.50
C PRO A 152 6.92 11.13 14.28
N THR A 153 6.15 11.05 15.35
CA THR A 153 4.76 10.58 15.31
C THR A 153 3.87 11.64 15.92
N LYS A 154 2.82 12.02 15.19
CA LYS A 154 1.93 13.14 15.53
C LYS A 154 1.43 13.01 16.97
N LYS A 155 1.79 13.99 17.82
CA LYS A 155 1.37 14.07 19.22
C LYS A 155 -0.14 14.36 19.27
N ILE A 156 -0.97 13.33 19.18
CA ILE A 156 -2.44 13.44 19.27
C ILE A 156 -2.77 13.96 20.68
N ASN A 157 -3.07 15.27 20.77
CA ASN A 157 -3.44 15.98 22.00
C ASN A 157 -4.78 15.47 22.55
N THR A 158 -4.72 14.29 23.17
CA THR A 158 -5.81 13.68 23.93
C THR A 158 -5.71 14.20 25.36
N THR A 159 -6.48 15.24 25.68
CA THR A 159 -6.50 15.82 27.03
C THR A 159 -6.99 14.78 28.04
N THR A 160 -6.07 14.15 28.77
CA THR A 160 -6.38 13.21 29.85
C THR A 160 -5.34 13.32 30.95
N THR A 161 -5.80 13.49 32.18
CA THR A 161 -5.01 13.84 33.36
C THR A 161 -3.94 12.80 33.70
N THR A 162 -2.77 13.27 34.13
CA THR A 162 -1.62 12.45 34.54
C THR A 162 -1.99 11.40 35.59
N THR A 163 -1.74 10.12 35.32
CA THR A 163 -1.58 9.09 36.36
C THR A 163 -0.63 7.98 35.87
N THR A 164 0.47 7.79 36.59
CA THR A 164 1.58 6.89 36.22
C THR A 164 1.18 5.41 36.28
N THR A 165 1.26 4.67 35.17
CA THR A 165 1.24 3.20 35.18
C THR A 165 2.18 2.60 34.13
N LYS A 166 2.63 1.37 34.38
CA LYS A 166 3.70 0.68 33.62
C LYS A 166 3.31 0.36 32.18
N THR A 167 4.33 0.35 31.32
CA THR A 167 4.30 -0.34 30.02
C THR A 167 3.91 -1.81 30.19
N ILE A 168 2.96 -2.26 29.37
CA ILE A 168 2.75 -3.67 29.07
C ILE A 168 2.96 -3.82 27.58
N ASN A 169 4.10 -4.38 27.18
CA ASN A 169 4.28 -4.83 25.80
C ASN A 169 3.29 -5.99 25.57
N PRO A 170 2.41 -5.93 24.56
CA PRO A 170 1.55 -7.06 24.24
C PRO A 170 2.41 -8.21 23.71
N THR A 171 2.50 -9.30 24.47
CA THR A 171 3.28 -10.48 24.08
C THR A 171 2.77 -11.06 22.76
N PRO A 172 3.65 -11.34 21.77
CA PRO A 172 3.26 -12.05 20.55
C PRO A 172 2.68 -13.43 20.83
N THR A 173 1.95 -14.00 19.87
CA THR A 173 1.60 -15.43 19.92
C THR A 173 2.86 -16.28 20.10
N THR A 174 2.87 -17.23 21.05
CA THR A 174 4.06 -18.05 21.36
C THR A 174 4.48 -19.01 20.25
N LYS A 175 3.71 -19.06 19.16
CA LYS A 175 4.03 -19.77 17.91
C LYS A 175 3.70 -18.85 16.71
N PRO A 176 4.47 -18.94 15.62
CA PRO A 176 4.14 -18.28 14.36
C PRO A 176 3.04 -19.04 13.60
N ILE A 177 2.44 -18.36 12.62
CA ILE A 177 1.46 -18.88 11.68
C ILE A 177 1.91 -18.65 10.22
N TRP A 178 1.20 -19.24 9.28
CA TRP A 178 1.28 -18.94 7.85
C TRP A 178 0.02 -18.17 7.44
N ILE A 179 0.18 -17.11 6.67
CA ILE A 179 -0.94 -16.36 6.07
C ILE A 179 -1.12 -16.90 4.65
N TYR A 180 -2.10 -17.78 4.47
CA TYR A 180 -2.28 -18.61 3.28
C TYR A 180 -3.48 -18.17 2.44
N ASN A 181 -3.32 -18.12 1.12
CA ASN A 181 -4.41 -17.92 0.17
C ASN A 181 -4.71 -19.24 -0.53
N GLU A 182 -5.92 -19.80 -0.31
CA GLU A 182 -6.23 -21.14 -0.81
C GLU A 182 -6.48 -21.22 -2.31
N TYR A 183 -7.04 -20.16 -2.90
CA TYR A 183 -7.33 -20.07 -4.33
C TYR A 183 -6.06 -20.08 -5.21
N THR A 184 -4.94 -19.56 -4.69
CA THR A 184 -3.67 -19.47 -5.41
C THR A 184 -2.60 -20.47 -4.93
N GLU A 185 -2.91 -21.35 -3.97
CA GLU A 185 -1.98 -22.27 -3.28
C GLU A 185 -0.68 -21.57 -2.76
N LYS A 186 -0.78 -20.30 -2.32
CA LYS A 186 0.38 -19.45 -1.94
C LYS A 186 0.29 -18.91 -0.51
N CYS A 187 1.44 -18.62 0.08
CA CYS A 187 1.58 -17.97 1.38
C CYS A 187 2.19 -16.58 1.23
N LEU A 188 1.76 -15.65 2.08
CA LEU A 188 2.38 -14.33 2.21
C LEU A 188 3.82 -14.47 2.71
N TYR A 189 4.75 -13.86 1.99
CA TYR A 189 6.18 -13.87 2.22
C TYR A 189 6.63 -12.47 2.66
N ALA A 190 7.28 -12.40 3.82
CA ALA A 190 7.92 -11.21 4.37
C ALA A 190 9.40 -11.14 3.96
N PRO A 191 9.80 -10.13 3.17
CA PRO A 191 11.17 -9.63 3.19
C PRO A 191 11.66 -9.36 4.62
N ASP A 192 12.94 -9.60 4.86
CA ASP A 192 13.65 -9.34 6.12
C ASP A 192 14.15 -7.88 6.28
N TYR A 193 13.91 -7.05 5.26
CA TYR A 193 14.29 -5.64 5.16
C TYR A 193 13.05 -4.72 5.22
N GLU A 194 13.22 -3.52 5.77
CA GLU A 194 12.21 -2.45 5.72
C GLU A 194 12.01 -1.93 4.28
N ASP A 195 10.88 -1.28 4.04
CA ASP A 195 10.38 -0.68 2.79
C ASP A 195 10.16 -1.64 1.61
N GLU A 196 10.72 -2.85 1.66
CA GLU A 196 10.43 -3.88 0.66
C GLU A 196 8.98 -4.36 0.72
N ILE A 197 8.43 -4.60 -0.47
CA ILE A 197 7.02 -4.94 -0.66
C ILE A 197 6.87 -6.45 -0.53
N PRO A 198 6.10 -6.97 0.45
CA PRO A 198 5.92 -8.40 0.61
C PRO A 198 5.34 -9.05 -0.63
N THR A 199 5.61 -10.34 -0.78
CA THR A 199 5.16 -11.13 -1.92
C THR A 199 4.22 -12.24 -1.47
N TYR A 200 3.64 -12.96 -2.42
CA TYR A 200 2.92 -14.21 -2.15
C TYR A 200 3.44 -15.32 -3.06
N GLU A 201 3.97 -16.38 -2.46
CA GLU A 201 4.74 -17.41 -3.15
C GLU A 201 4.44 -18.80 -2.60
N LYS A 202 4.99 -19.85 -3.22
CA LYS A 202 4.72 -21.23 -2.84
C LYS A 202 5.16 -21.45 -1.39
N CYS A 203 4.23 -21.83 -0.52
CA CYS A 203 4.46 -21.95 0.92
C CYS A 203 5.67 -22.81 1.28
N ASP A 204 6.60 -22.21 2.03
CA ASP A 204 7.75 -22.91 2.64
C ASP A 204 7.70 -22.82 4.17
N ASN A 205 8.59 -23.56 4.84
CA ASN A 205 8.78 -23.56 6.29
C ASN A 205 9.96 -22.68 6.74
N THR A 206 10.51 -21.84 5.85
CA THR A 206 11.45 -20.77 6.24
C THR A 206 10.76 -19.64 7.00
N GLU A 207 11.55 -18.76 7.61
CA GLU A 207 11.06 -17.76 8.56
C GLU A 207 10.33 -16.59 7.88
N ASN A 208 10.64 -16.30 6.62
CA ASN A 208 9.94 -15.29 5.82
C ASN A 208 8.46 -15.64 5.52
N TYR A 209 8.07 -16.91 5.57
CA TYR A 209 6.66 -17.33 5.44
C TYR A 209 5.92 -17.43 6.80
N GLN A 210 6.62 -17.18 7.90
CA GLN A 210 6.12 -17.32 9.26
C GLN A 210 5.85 -15.94 9.87
N TRP A 211 4.66 -15.79 10.45
CA TRP A 211 4.16 -14.51 10.96
C TRP A 211 3.72 -14.63 12.42
N TYR A 212 4.03 -13.63 13.23
CA TYR A 212 3.54 -13.50 14.60
C TYR A 212 2.37 -12.52 14.66
N VAL A 213 1.29 -12.93 15.32
CA VAL A 213 0.06 -12.15 15.43
C VAL A 213 0.05 -11.44 16.77
N VAL A 214 0.05 -10.11 16.78
CA VAL A 214 0.00 -9.31 18.02
C VAL A 214 -1.27 -8.46 18.02
N ASN A 215 -2.19 -8.75 18.93
CA ASN A 215 -3.46 -8.04 19.03
C ASN A 215 -3.28 -6.72 19.81
N THR A 216 -3.89 -5.64 19.30
CA THR A 216 -3.77 -4.29 19.85
C THR A 216 -5.14 -3.67 20.12
N LYS A 217 -5.18 -2.48 20.73
CA LYS A 217 -6.41 -1.72 20.95
C LYS A 217 -6.90 -1.08 19.63
N GLY A 218 -7.51 -1.89 18.77
CA GLY A 218 -8.13 -1.43 17.51
C GLY A 218 -7.81 -2.27 16.27
N GLY A 219 -6.99 -3.33 16.40
CA GLY A 219 -6.66 -4.24 15.31
C GLY A 219 -5.54 -5.20 15.68
N THR A 220 -4.75 -5.59 14.69
CA THR A 220 -3.77 -6.66 14.79
C THR A 220 -2.52 -6.33 13.97
N PHE A 221 -1.35 -6.50 14.59
CA PHE A 221 -0.07 -6.51 13.88
C PHE A 221 0.23 -7.92 13.36
N PHE A 222 0.74 -7.98 12.12
CA PHE A 222 1.37 -9.16 11.55
C PHE A 222 2.88 -8.91 11.48
N LYS A 223 3.60 -9.30 12.53
CA LYS A 223 5.08 -9.25 12.58
C LYS A 223 5.67 -10.38 11.74
N SER A 224 6.73 -10.12 10.99
CA SER A 224 7.52 -11.21 10.39
C SER A 224 8.21 -12.03 11.48
N LYS A 225 8.52 -13.30 11.20
CA LYS A 225 9.48 -14.08 12.00
C LYS A 225 10.92 -13.87 11.55
N SER A 226 11.18 -13.66 10.26
CA SER A 226 12.56 -13.42 9.75
C SER A 226 13.15 -12.13 10.30
N ASN A 227 12.32 -11.13 10.60
CA ASN A 227 12.71 -9.93 11.33
C ASN A 227 11.56 -9.51 12.25
N LEU A 228 11.74 -9.70 13.56
CA LEU A 228 10.68 -9.49 14.55
C LEU A 228 10.28 -8.02 14.71
N ASP A 229 11.08 -7.05 14.26
CA ASP A 229 10.74 -5.63 14.37
C ASP A 229 9.90 -5.11 13.19
N LEU A 230 9.88 -5.86 12.07
CA LEU A 230 9.07 -5.54 10.90
C LEU A 230 7.65 -6.11 11.00
N CYS A 231 6.68 -5.25 10.71
CA CYS A 231 5.28 -5.59 10.48
C CYS A 231 4.89 -5.43 9.00
N LEU A 232 3.88 -6.18 8.60
CA LEU A 232 3.07 -5.86 7.43
C LEU A 232 2.32 -4.54 7.67
N ARG A 233 2.60 -3.51 6.86
CA ARG A 233 2.01 -2.16 7.01
C ARG A 233 1.53 -1.57 5.70
N VAL A 234 0.60 -0.65 5.79
CA VAL A 234 0.27 0.29 4.69
C VAL A 234 1.39 1.31 4.53
N SER A 235 1.60 1.80 3.31
CA SER A 235 2.54 2.87 3.01
C SER A 235 1.97 4.24 3.40
N ASP A 236 2.81 5.08 4.02
CA ASP A 236 2.40 6.35 4.63
C ASP A 236 1.81 7.34 3.61
N ASN A 237 2.33 7.31 2.38
CA ASN A 237 1.93 8.19 1.28
C ASN A 237 0.91 7.54 0.32
N ASP A 238 0.52 6.27 0.51
CA ASP A 238 -0.39 5.57 -0.41
C ASP A 238 -1.11 4.40 0.28
N ASN A 239 -2.40 4.58 0.57
CA ASN A 239 -3.26 3.57 1.20
C ASN A 239 -3.43 2.27 0.37
N SER A 240 -3.07 2.27 -0.92
CA SER A 240 -3.05 1.08 -1.77
C SER A 240 -1.72 0.32 -1.71
N LYS A 241 -0.62 0.92 -1.27
CA LYS A 241 0.68 0.22 -1.16
C LYS A 241 0.80 -0.49 0.19
N VAL A 242 1.44 -1.66 0.16
CA VAL A 242 1.82 -2.45 1.34
C VAL A 242 3.33 -2.66 1.33
N MET A 243 3.95 -2.71 2.50
CA MET A 243 5.39 -2.87 2.70
C MET A 243 5.67 -3.57 4.04
N MET A 244 6.90 -4.02 4.21
CA MET A 244 7.46 -4.35 5.52
C MET A 244 8.00 -3.08 6.18
N GLY A 245 7.74 -2.85 7.47
CA GLY A 245 8.31 -1.72 8.19
C GLY A 245 7.84 -1.64 9.64
N GLU A 246 8.08 -0.52 10.31
CA GLU A 246 7.72 -0.34 11.74
C GLU A 246 6.28 -0.75 12.09
N CYS A 247 6.11 -1.34 13.27
CA CYS A 247 4.81 -1.76 13.82
C CYS A 247 4.04 -0.60 14.47
N ASP A 248 3.71 0.43 13.68
CA ASP A 248 2.99 1.63 14.10
C ASP A 248 1.49 1.60 13.76
N THR A 249 0.79 2.75 13.72
CA THR A 249 -0.63 2.83 13.37
C THR A 249 -0.98 2.28 11.99
N ASN A 250 -0.04 2.33 11.04
CA ASN A 250 -0.25 1.91 9.64
C ASN A 250 -0.01 0.41 9.47
N ALA A 251 0.60 -0.24 10.48
CA ALA A 251 0.62 -1.68 10.68
C ALA A 251 -0.64 -2.23 11.38
N ILE A 252 -1.54 -1.40 11.90
CA ILE A 252 -2.78 -1.86 12.54
C ILE A 252 -3.78 -2.30 11.47
N LEU A 253 -3.70 -3.58 11.12
CA LEU A 253 -4.57 -4.23 10.14
C LEU A 253 -5.70 -4.99 10.84
N ARG A 254 -6.78 -5.27 10.10
CA ARG A 254 -7.96 -6.00 10.58
C ARG A 254 -8.19 -7.22 9.70
N TYR A 255 -8.00 -8.42 10.28
CA TYR A 255 -8.37 -9.68 9.64
C TYR A 255 -9.83 -10.04 9.94
N ARG A 256 -10.65 -10.09 8.90
CA ARG A 256 -12.08 -10.43 8.97
C ARG A 256 -12.28 -11.94 8.76
N ARG A 257 -12.48 -12.69 9.85
CA ARG A 257 -12.66 -14.17 9.79
C ARG A 257 -13.85 -14.66 8.96
N ASN A 258 -14.84 -13.80 8.70
CA ASN A 258 -16.06 -14.18 7.98
C ASN A 258 -15.86 -14.23 6.46
N ASP A 259 -14.91 -13.45 5.94
CA ASP A 259 -14.66 -13.26 4.51
C ASP A 259 -13.18 -13.47 4.13
N GLY A 260 -12.31 -13.74 5.11
CA GLY A 260 -10.88 -14.00 4.95
C GLY A 260 -10.04 -12.74 4.68
N THR A 261 -10.63 -11.56 4.55
CA THR A 261 -9.88 -10.38 4.11
C THR A 261 -9.01 -9.80 5.21
N ILE A 262 -7.92 -9.16 4.80
CA ILE A 262 -7.09 -8.30 5.65
C ILE A 262 -7.27 -6.87 5.13
N THR A 263 -7.89 -5.99 5.92
CA THR A 263 -8.09 -4.57 5.60
C THR A 263 -7.20 -3.68 6.46
N SER A 264 -6.98 -2.44 6.06
CA SER A 264 -6.40 -1.42 6.96
C SER A 264 -7.47 -0.74 7.80
N LYS A 265 -7.06 -0.05 8.87
CA LYS A 265 -7.89 0.96 9.55
C LYS A 265 -7.93 2.29 8.78
N LEU A 266 -6.94 2.57 7.94
CA LEU A 266 -6.87 3.79 7.12
C LEU A 266 -7.86 3.77 5.95
N SER A 267 -8.25 2.57 5.50
CA SER A 267 -9.24 2.34 4.46
C SER A 267 -9.84 0.95 4.64
N GLU A 268 -11.08 0.86 5.12
CA GLU A 268 -11.75 -0.43 5.29
C GLU A 268 -12.20 -1.06 3.96
N SER A 269 -12.31 -0.23 2.91
CA SER A 269 -12.69 -0.60 1.55
C SER A 269 -11.55 -1.20 0.72
N LEU A 270 -10.32 -1.21 1.24
CA LEU A 270 -9.17 -1.81 0.57
C LEU A 270 -8.74 -3.10 1.31
N CYS A 271 -8.69 -4.19 0.55
CA CYS A 271 -8.23 -5.50 1.02
C CYS A 271 -6.85 -5.82 0.44
N LEU A 272 -6.01 -6.45 1.26
CA LEU A 272 -4.71 -6.97 0.84
C LEU A 272 -4.89 -8.09 -0.17
N GLY A 273 -4.28 -7.97 -1.34
CA GLY A 273 -4.14 -9.05 -2.33
C GLY A 273 -2.99 -8.72 -3.28
N ASN A 274 -3.05 -9.13 -4.55
CA ASN A 274 -2.07 -8.74 -5.58
C ASN A 274 -2.69 -7.76 -6.59
N SER A 275 -3.94 -7.98 -7.01
CA SER A 275 -4.57 -7.27 -8.13
C SER A 275 -3.66 -7.26 -9.36
N ILE A 276 -3.47 -8.47 -9.88
CA ILE A 276 -2.92 -8.70 -11.21
C ILE A 276 -3.95 -8.18 -12.22
N SER A 277 -3.81 -6.91 -12.61
CA SER A 277 -4.48 -6.40 -13.81
C SER A 277 -4.04 -7.25 -15.00
N SER A 278 -5.00 -7.86 -15.70
CA SER A 278 -4.78 -8.83 -16.79
C SER A 278 -4.23 -8.22 -18.09
N SER A 279 -3.74 -6.98 -18.03
CA SER A 279 -3.36 -6.15 -19.18
C SER A 279 -1.85 -6.10 -19.49
N ILE A 280 -0.97 -6.58 -18.61
CA ILE A 280 0.49 -6.41 -18.78
C ILE A 280 1.23 -7.74 -18.96
N LYS A 281 1.56 -8.04 -20.23
CA LYS A 281 2.63 -8.98 -20.61
C LYS A 281 3.53 -8.38 -21.69
N LEU A 282 4.18 -7.26 -21.37
CA LEU A 282 5.49 -6.92 -21.96
C LEU A 282 6.59 -7.46 -21.03
N ALA A 283 7.78 -7.73 -21.55
CA ALA A 283 8.79 -8.54 -20.86
C ALA A 283 9.40 -7.83 -19.64
N ALA A 284 8.85 -8.09 -18.45
CA ALA A 284 9.38 -7.64 -17.17
C ALA A 284 9.24 -8.72 -16.08
N LYS A 285 10.31 -8.83 -15.28
CA LYS A 285 10.51 -9.68 -14.08
C LYS A 285 9.22 -9.87 -13.25
N VAL A 286 8.88 -11.13 -12.93
CA VAL A 286 7.65 -11.51 -12.21
C VAL A 286 7.51 -10.70 -10.92
N ARG A 287 6.43 -9.92 -10.80
CA ARG A 287 6.06 -9.22 -9.55
C ARG A 287 5.00 -10.04 -8.81
N ASN A 288 5.43 -10.95 -7.94
CA ASN A 288 4.58 -11.60 -6.93
C ASN A 288 4.19 -10.63 -5.78
N LYS A 289 4.33 -9.32 -5.96
CA LYS A 289 4.21 -8.30 -4.90
C LYS A 289 2.74 -8.07 -4.55
N VAL A 290 2.40 -8.10 -3.25
CA VAL A 290 1.06 -7.77 -2.76
C VAL A 290 0.86 -6.26 -2.68
N LYS A 291 -0.41 -5.82 -2.53
CA LYS A 291 -0.86 -4.44 -2.32
C LYS A 291 -2.29 -4.43 -1.76
N PHE A 292 -2.74 -3.30 -1.23
CA PHE A 292 -4.15 -3.06 -0.89
C PHE A 292 -4.90 -2.55 -2.12
N TYR A 293 -6.11 -3.05 -2.37
CA TYR A 293 -6.98 -2.55 -3.44
C TYR A 293 -8.45 -2.85 -3.12
N ASP A 294 -9.35 -2.23 -3.89
CA ASP A 294 -10.81 -2.23 -3.66
C ASP A 294 -11.40 -3.62 -3.38
N CYS A 295 -12.31 -3.66 -2.41
CA CYS A 295 -13.11 -4.82 -2.01
C CYS A 295 -14.45 -4.43 -1.36
N ASP A 296 -14.94 -3.19 -1.54
CA ASP A 296 -16.25 -2.75 -1.00
C ASP A 296 -17.42 -3.42 -1.75
N ASP A 297 -17.31 -3.56 -3.08
CA ASP A 297 -18.34 -4.16 -3.94
C ASP A 297 -18.22 -5.70 -4.07
N GLU A 298 -17.01 -6.24 -4.22
CA GLU A 298 -16.72 -7.67 -4.40
C GLU A 298 -15.34 -8.03 -3.81
N ILE A 299 -15.23 -9.18 -3.14
CA ILE A 299 -13.97 -9.67 -2.57
C ILE A 299 -13.35 -10.68 -3.55
N HIS A 300 -12.14 -10.40 -4.01
CA HIS A 300 -11.44 -11.22 -5.00
C HIS A 300 -10.72 -12.42 -4.38
N GLU A 301 -10.53 -13.47 -5.17
CA GLU A 301 -9.86 -14.71 -4.74
C GLU A 301 -8.46 -14.48 -4.13
N ASP A 302 -7.66 -13.55 -4.67
CA ASP A 302 -6.33 -13.19 -4.14
C ASP A 302 -6.36 -12.25 -2.92
N GLN A 303 -7.55 -11.83 -2.46
CA GLN A 303 -7.76 -11.07 -1.22
C GLN A 303 -8.22 -11.95 -0.02
N ILE A 304 -8.53 -13.22 -0.25
CA ILE A 304 -9.02 -14.14 0.79
C ILE A 304 -7.84 -14.87 1.44
N TRP A 305 -7.61 -14.61 2.73
CA TRP A 305 -6.49 -15.18 3.49
C TRP A 305 -6.98 -16.06 4.65
N ILE A 306 -6.17 -17.05 5.00
CA ILE A 306 -6.43 -18.04 6.05
C ILE A 306 -5.20 -18.11 6.96
N MET A 307 -5.42 -17.98 8.26
CA MET A 307 -4.39 -18.03 9.29
C MET A 307 -4.15 -19.49 9.73
N LEU A 308 -3.01 -20.08 9.33
CA LEU A 308 -2.71 -21.50 9.55
C LEU A 308 -1.60 -21.70 10.60
N ASN A 309 -1.84 -22.57 11.58
CA ASN A 309 -0.87 -22.91 12.65
C ASN A 309 0.26 -23.87 12.21
N SER A 310 0.44 -24.07 10.91
CA SER A 310 1.42 -24.96 10.28
C SER A 310 1.49 -24.66 8.78
N ASN A 311 2.66 -24.81 8.14
CA ASN A 311 2.78 -24.76 6.68
C ASN A 311 1.70 -25.64 6.01
N PRO A 312 0.93 -25.13 5.02
CA PRO A 312 -0.03 -25.91 4.23
C PRO A 312 0.64 -26.92 3.27
N THR A 313 1.37 -27.88 3.82
CA THR A 313 1.65 -29.14 3.12
C THR A 313 0.32 -29.88 2.92
N LYS A 314 -0.16 -29.96 1.67
CA LYS A 314 -1.46 -30.52 1.22
C LYS A 314 -2.16 -31.42 2.26
N LYS A 315 -3.10 -30.85 3.01
CA LYS A 315 -3.94 -31.58 3.98
C LYS A 315 -5.15 -32.17 3.25
N PHE A 316 -5.57 -33.41 3.50
CA PHE A 316 -6.05 -33.97 4.78
C PHE A 316 -7.24 -33.20 5.34
N THR A 317 -8.41 -33.50 4.77
CA THR A 317 -9.74 -33.06 5.23
C THR A 317 -9.94 -33.41 6.71
N THR A 318 -10.38 -32.43 7.50
CA THR A 318 -10.84 -32.65 8.88
C THR A 318 -12.31 -32.29 8.96
N THR A 319 -13.17 -33.30 9.14
CA THR A 319 -14.63 -33.13 9.23
C THR A 319 -15.05 -32.57 10.58
N VAL A 320 -16.08 -31.71 10.59
CA VAL A 320 -16.78 -31.33 11.82
C VAL A 320 -17.65 -32.50 12.28
N THR A 321 -17.60 -32.88 13.56
CA THR A 321 -18.53 -33.84 14.16
C THR A 321 -18.74 -33.53 15.63
N THR A 322 -20.00 -33.63 16.09
CA THR A 322 -20.45 -33.30 17.45
C THR A 322 -19.86 -34.22 18.50
N ALA A 323 -19.54 -33.69 19.68
CA ALA A 323 -18.97 -34.46 20.79
C ALA A 323 -20.04 -35.17 21.63
N THR A 324 -19.95 -36.50 21.72
CA THR A 324 -20.59 -37.34 22.75
C THR A 324 -19.58 -38.37 23.23
N SER A 325 -19.44 -38.53 24.55
CA SER A 325 -18.30 -39.26 25.14
C SER A 325 -18.55 -40.74 25.37
N THR A 326 -17.66 -41.61 24.87
CA THR A 326 -17.44 -42.96 25.41
C THR A 326 -16.02 -43.46 25.18
N THR A 327 -15.53 -44.29 26.09
CA THR A 327 -14.15 -44.80 26.14
C THR A 327 -14.12 -46.28 25.80
N THR A 328 -13.19 -46.75 24.96
CA THR A 328 -12.30 -47.92 25.25
C THR A 328 -11.36 -48.33 24.09
N ILE A 329 -10.10 -48.60 24.48
CA ILE A 329 -9.21 -49.72 24.08
C ILE A 329 -8.72 -49.86 22.62
N THR A 330 -7.41 -50.14 22.52
CA THR A 330 -6.61 -50.38 21.32
C THR A 330 -6.67 -51.82 20.80
N THR A 331 -6.66 -52.00 19.47
CA THR A 331 -6.17 -53.23 18.83
C THR A 331 -5.55 -52.93 17.47
N THR A 332 -4.39 -53.55 17.18
CA THR A 332 -3.67 -53.43 15.90
C THR A 332 -3.79 -54.71 15.07
N THR A 333 -4.22 -54.59 13.81
CA THR A 333 -4.11 -55.65 12.80
C THR A 333 -3.77 -55.08 11.43
N THR A 334 -2.88 -55.77 10.71
CA THR A 334 -2.41 -55.40 9.37
C THR A 334 -2.84 -56.46 8.35
N THR A 335 -3.50 -56.07 7.25
CA THR A 335 -3.46 -56.82 5.98
C THR A 335 -3.83 -55.95 4.78
N THR A 336 -3.40 -56.39 3.59
CA THR A 336 -3.49 -55.68 2.30
C THR A 336 -4.81 -55.96 1.55
N THR A 337 -5.28 -55.02 0.71
CA THR A 337 -5.30 -55.16 -0.77
C THR A 337 -6.00 -54.00 -1.52
N LYS A 338 -5.49 -53.73 -2.73
CA LYS A 338 -6.15 -53.14 -3.93
C LYS A 338 -7.04 -51.88 -3.76
N PHE A 339 -6.47 -50.72 -4.10
CA PHE A 339 -7.20 -49.45 -4.30
C PHE A 339 -8.18 -49.49 -5.50
N PRO A 340 -9.41 -48.95 -5.36
CA PRO A 340 -10.21 -48.46 -6.49
C PRO A 340 -9.73 -47.07 -6.95
N SER A 341 -9.96 -46.73 -8.22
CA SER A 341 -9.57 -45.43 -8.79
C SER A 341 -10.51 -44.29 -8.33
N PRO A 342 -10.01 -43.11 -7.96
CA PRO A 342 -10.87 -41.99 -7.54
C PRO A 342 -11.63 -41.39 -8.72
N THR A 343 -12.94 -41.20 -8.56
CA THR A 343 -13.81 -40.53 -9.53
C THR A 343 -13.58 -39.02 -9.51
N ILE A 344 -13.01 -38.49 -10.59
CA ILE A 344 -12.73 -37.05 -10.75
C ILE A 344 -14.04 -36.27 -10.89
N ASN A 345 -14.19 -35.17 -10.14
CA ASN A 345 -15.30 -34.23 -10.34
C ASN A 345 -15.13 -33.51 -11.70
N THR A 346 -16.03 -33.79 -12.64
CA THR A 346 -16.01 -33.24 -14.00
C THR A 346 -16.90 -32.01 -14.20
N SER A 347 -17.47 -31.42 -13.13
CA SER A 347 -18.51 -30.38 -13.25
C SER A 347 -18.06 -29.18 -14.08
N TYR A 348 -16.85 -28.66 -13.85
CA TYR A 348 -16.27 -27.50 -14.55
C TYR A 348 -15.34 -27.86 -15.70
N ARG A 349 -15.33 -29.13 -16.17
CA ARG A 349 -14.48 -29.57 -17.27
C ARG A 349 -15.21 -29.56 -18.60
N CYS A 350 -14.48 -29.27 -19.66
CA CYS A 350 -14.95 -29.21 -21.04
C CYS A 350 -13.86 -29.67 -22.02
N GLY A 351 -14.19 -29.70 -23.30
CA GLY A 351 -13.25 -30.10 -24.34
C GLY A 351 -13.38 -31.58 -24.68
N LYS A 352 -12.47 -32.06 -25.53
CA LYS A 352 -12.55 -33.41 -26.13
C LYS A 352 -12.43 -34.57 -25.15
N GLU A 353 -11.88 -34.38 -23.94
CA GLU A 353 -11.00 -35.41 -23.36
C GLU A 353 -11.42 -36.09 -22.03
N PHE A 354 -12.25 -35.62 -21.10
CA PHE A 354 -13.26 -34.55 -21.02
C PHE A 354 -14.53 -34.74 -21.86
N ASN A 355 -14.66 -35.92 -22.49
CA ASN A 355 -15.91 -36.51 -22.99
C ASN A 355 -16.73 -35.61 -23.94
N ASN A 356 -16.08 -34.72 -24.70
CA ASN A 356 -16.72 -33.72 -25.56
C ASN A 356 -17.70 -32.79 -24.82
N LYS A 357 -17.52 -32.58 -23.52
CA LYS A 357 -18.41 -31.75 -22.70
C LYS A 357 -18.23 -30.27 -23.07
N SER A 358 -19.34 -29.56 -23.18
CA SER A 358 -19.37 -28.10 -23.42
C SER A 358 -19.74 -27.31 -22.17
N CYS A 359 -19.33 -26.06 -22.13
CA CYS A 359 -19.61 -25.12 -21.05
C CYS A 359 -21.02 -24.51 -21.12
N SER A 360 -21.42 -23.81 -20.06
CA SER A 360 -22.72 -23.17 -19.94
C SER A 360 -22.86 -22.01 -20.95
N LYS A 361 -24.11 -21.61 -21.24
CA LYS A 361 -24.39 -20.57 -22.23
C LYS A 361 -23.77 -19.22 -21.85
N GLY A 362 -22.70 -18.84 -22.56
CA GLY A 362 -21.94 -17.61 -22.34
C GLY A 362 -20.53 -17.85 -21.80
N GLU A 363 -20.26 -19.02 -21.24
CA GLU A 363 -18.93 -19.46 -20.81
C GLU A 363 -18.06 -19.88 -21.99
N CYS A 364 -16.76 -19.85 -21.72
CA CYS A 364 -15.69 -20.22 -22.63
C CYS A 364 -15.00 -21.52 -22.17
N CYS A 365 -14.53 -22.32 -23.12
CA CYS A 365 -13.80 -23.55 -22.81
C CYS A 365 -12.29 -23.32 -22.99
N SER A 366 -11.54 -23.25 -21.90
CA SER A 366 -10.10 -23.00 -21.93
C SER A 366 -9.34 -24.06 -22.72
N LYS A 367 -8.13 -23.71 -23.18
CA LYS A 367 -7.20 -24.67 -23.82
C LYS A 367 -6.79 -25.85 -22.92
N TYR A 368 -7.08 -25.77 -21.62
CA TYR A 368 -6.85 -26.82 -20.63
C TYR A 368 -8.14 -27.60 -20.27
N GLY A 369 -9.24 -27.33 -20.97
CA GLY A 369 -10.51 -28.03 -20.79
C GLY A 369 -11.26 -27.64 -19.51
N TYR A 370 -11.30 -26.35 -19.18
CA TYR A 370 -12.09 -25.80 -18.06
C TYR A 370 -13.10 -24.77 -18.55
N CYS A 371 -14.23 -24.64 -17.84
CA CYS A 371 -15.26 -23.65 -18.12
C CYS A 371 -15.11 -22.39 -17.27
N GLY A 372 -15.29 -21.24 -17.91
CA GLY A 372 -15.36 -19.94 -17.24
C GLY A 372 -15.52 -18.79 -18.24
N THR A 373 -15.79 -17.58 -17.76
CA THR A 373 -15.97 -16.38 -18.60
C THR A 373 -14.72 -15.49 -18.71
N SER A 374 -13.63 -15.82 -18.01
CA SER A 374 -12.41 -14.99 -17.99
C SER A 374 -11.56 -15.13 -19.27
N ILE A 375 -10.60 -14.23 -19.46
CA ILE A 375 -9.79 -14.20 -20.69
C ILE A 375 -8.88 -15.43 -20.86
N ASP A 376 -8.49 -16.11 -19.79
CA ASP A 376 -7.76 -17.39 -19.86
C ASP A 376 -8.65 -18.57 -20.30
N HIS A 377 -9.97 -18.42 -20.16
CA HIS A 377 -10.97 -19.37 -20.67
C HIS A 377 -11.35 -19.04 -22.11
N CYS A 378 -11.51 -17.75 -22.45
CA CYS A 378 -11.95 -17.29 -23.77
C CYS A 378 -10.82 -17.06 -24.80
N GLY A 379 -9.60 -16.84 -24.35
CA GLY A 379 -8.49 -16.35 -25.17
C GLY A 379 -7.76 -17.41 -26.00
N THR A 380 -6.49 -17.13 -26.32
CA THR A 380 -5.70 -17.91 -27.30
C THR A 380 -5.60 -19.40 -26.92
N GLY A 381 -6.18 -20.24 -27.77
CA GLY A 381 -6.26 -21.70 -27.60
C GLY A 381 -7.59 -22.20 -27.00
N CYS A 382 -8.52 -21.30 -26.67
CA CYS A 382 -9.89 -21.64 -26.29
C CYS A 382 -10.54 -22.59 -27.32
N GLN A 383 -11.19 -23.63 -26.83
CA GLN A 383 -11.73 -24.71 -27.65
C GLN A 383 -13.15 -24.36 -28.12
N ALA A 384 -13.25 -23.63 -29.23
CA ALA A 384 -14.50 -23.06 -29.75
C ALA A 384 -15.64 -24.07 -30.02
N SER A 385 -15.33 -25.35 -30.16
CA SER A 385 -16.33 -26.44 -30.28
C SER A 385 -17.06 -26.76 -28.97
N TYR A 386 -16.52 -26.30 -27.82
CA TYR A 386 -16.98 -26.67 -26.48
C TYR A 386 -17.27 -25.47 -25.56
N GLY A 387 -17.12 -24.25 -26.07
CA GLY A 387 -17.44 -23.01 -25.36
C GLY A 387 -17.27 -21.80 -26.28
N ARG A 388 -17.73 -20.64 -25.83
CA ARG A 388 -17.50 -19.38 -26.55
C ARG A 388 -16.00 -19.04 -26.52
N CYS A 389 -15.46 -18.34 -27.52
CA CYS A 389 -14.07 -17.89 -27.50
C CYS A 389 -13.98 -16.45 -28.00
N ASN A 390 -13.07 -15.66 -27.42
CA ASN A 390 -12.73 -14.33 -27.88
C ASN A 390 -11.24 -14.02 -27.58
N ASN A 391 -10.44 -13.88 -28.64
CA ASN A 391 -8.98 -13.81 -28.58
C ASN A 391 -8.46 -12.47 -28.03
N GLY A 392 -8.30 -12.36 -26.71
CA GLY A 392 -7.51 -11.28 -26.10
C GLY A 392 -8.19 -9.91 -26.08
N GLY A 393 -9.50 -9.86 -25.77
CA GLY A 393 -10.25 -8.59 -25.67
C GLY A 393 -10.55 -7.93 -27.02
N ARG A 394 -10.49 -8.70 -28.11
CA ARG A 394 -10.80 -8.25 -29.46
C ARG A 394 -12.31 -8.14 -29.70
N CYS A 395 -12.67 -7.34 -30.70
CA CYS A 395 -14.04 -7.13 -31.18
C CYS A 395 -14.01 -6.64 -32.63
N GLY A 396 -15.18 -6.52 -33.25
CA GLY A 396 -15.32 -6.25 -34.69
C GLY A 396 -15.83 -7.48 -35.43
N THR A 397 -15.95 -7.39 -36.75
CA THR A 397 -16.56 -8.44 -37.60
C THR A 397 -16.02 -9.84 -37.35
N ASP A 398 -14.69 -9.98 -37.19
CA ASP A 398 -14.03 -11.29 -37.02
C ASP A 398 -14.04 -11.84 -35.57
N TYR A 399 -14.47 -11.02 -34.59
CA TYR A 399 -14.35 -11.32 -33.15
C TYR A 399 -15.68 -11.16 -32.38
N GLY A 400 -16.69 -10.53 -32.97
CA GLY A 400 -17.98 -10.27 -32.36
C GLY A 400 -17.98 -9.06 -31.41
N LYS A 401 -18.98 -9.04 -30.51
CA LYS A 401 -19.18 -7.94 -29.55
C LYS A 401 -18.27 -8.07 -28.33
N CYS A 402 -17.98 -6.94 -27.69
CA CYS A 402 -17.31 -6.88 -26.40
C CYS A 402 -18.04 -7.68 -25.31
N LEU A 403 -17.26 -8.28 -24.40
CA LEU A 403 -17.76 -9.20 -23.37
C LEU A 403 -18.54 -8.47 -22.27
N ASN A 404 -18.11 -7.26 -21.89
CA ASN A 404 -18.84 -6.40 -20.98
C ASN A 404 -19.74 -5.44 -21.77
N GLU A 405 -21.04 -5.41 -21.47
CA GLU A 405 -22.02 -4.60 -22.21
C GLU A 405 -21.83 -3.08 -22.10
N LYS A 406 -20.96 -2.60 -21.19
CA LYS A 406 -20.57 -1.18 -21.06
C LYS A 406 -19.32 -0.82 -21.84
N GLN A 407 -18.58 -1.80 -22.38
CA GLN A 407 -17.35 -1.57 -23.17
C GLN A 407 -17.66 -1.17 -24.61
N CYS A 408 -16.84 -0.26 -25.12
CA CYS A 408 -16.79 0.23 -26.47
C CYS A 408 -15.82 -0.62 -27.31
N CYS A 409 -16.15 -0.86 -28.57
CA CYS A 409 -15.24 -1.51 -29.51
C CYS A 409 -14.50 -0.44 -30.32
N SER A 410 -13.19 -0.29 -30.16
CA SER A 410 -12.42 0.75 -30.88
C SER A 410 -12.34 0.48 -32.39
N GLN A 411 -11.94 1.50 -33.15
CA GLN A 411 -11.63 1.37 -34.60
C GLN A 411 -10.58 0.29 -34.91
N TYR A 412 -9.77 -0.11 -33.92
CA TYR A 412 -8.72 -1.12 -34.04
C TYR A 412 -9.17 -2.52 -33.59
N GLY A 413 -10.44 -2.68 -33.21
CA GLY A 413 -11.03 -3.96 -32.82
C GLY A 413 -10.66 -4.41 -31.40
N TYR A 414 -10.61 -3.49 -30.43
CA TYR A 414 -10.33 -3.79 -29.01
C TYR A 414 -11.41 -3.23 -28.09
N CYS A 415 -11.66 -3.92 -26.97
CA CYS A 415 -12.71 -3.60 -25.99
C CYS A 415 -12.19 -2.85 -24.76
N ASP A 416 -12.71 -1.65 -24.51
CA ASP A 416 -12.42 -0.84 -23.32
C ASP A 416 -13.52 0.23 -23.09
N ILE A 417 -13.46 0.97 -21.98
CA ILE A 417 -14.38 2.09 -21.64
C ILE A 417 -13.76 3.49 -21.83
N SER A 418 -12.47 3.59 -22.20
CA SER A 418 -11.79 4.87 -22.35
C SER A 418 -12.22 5.68 -23.57
N ASP A 419 -11.98 6.99 -23.51
CA ASP A 419 -12.27 7.97 -24.56
C ASP A 419 -11.69 7.56 -25.93
N ALA A 420 -10.51 6.91 -25.94
CA ALA A 420 -9.82 6.42 -27.13
C ALA A 420 -10.54 5.24 -27.80
N HIS A 421 -11.30 4.44 -27.04
CA HIS A 421 -12.05 3.29 -27.53
C HIS A 421 -13.52 3.62 -27.81
N CYS A 422 -14.10 4.56 -27.04
CA CYS A 422 -15.49 4.99 -27.16
C CYS A 422 -15.74 6.17 -28.11
N GLY A 423 -14.68 6.83 -28.59
CA GLY A 423 -14.72 8.01 -29.46
C GLY A 423 -15.37 7.79 -30.84
N SER A 424 -15.26 8.81 -31.70
CA SER A 424 -16.04 8.95 -32.95
C SER A 424 -15.86 7.85 -34.02
N LYS A 425 -14.92 6.92 -33.84
CA LYS A 425 -14.71 5.75 -34.71
C LYS A 425 -14.92 4.41 -33.99
N CYS A 426 -15.61 4.43 -32.86
CA CYS A 426 -16.05 3.22 -32.16
C CYS A 426 -17.07 2.44 -33.02
N GLN A 427 -16.94 1.12 -33.03
CA GLN A 427 -17.79 0.21 -33.81
C GLN A 427 -19.05 -0.15 -33.01
N SER A 428 -20.15 0.57 -33.25
CA SER A 428 -21.39 0.46 -32.47
C SER A 428 -22.11 -0.89 -32.57
N GLU A 429 -21.89 -1.64 -33.66
CA GLU A 429 -22.37 -3.01 -33.77
C GLU A 429 -21.70 -3.94 -32.75
N PHE A 430 -20.47 -3.64 -32.33
CA PHE A 430 -19.60 -4.50 -31.53
C PHE A 430 -19.30 -3.98 -30.11
N GLY A 431 -19.68 -2.74 -29.77
CA GLY A 431 -19.55 -2.20 -28.41
C GLY A 431 -20.38 -0.94 -28.17
N LEU A 432 -20.52 -0.55 -26.91
CA LEU A 432 -21.40 0.54 -26.46
C LEU A 432 -20.73 1.91 -26.59
N CYS A 433 -20.59 2.39 -27.81
CA CYS A 433 -19.97 3.67 -28.18
C CYS A 433 -20.64 4.93 -27.59
N TYR A 434 -19.96 6.08 -27.67
CA TYR A 434 -20.57 7.35 -27.28
C TYR A 434 -21.70 7.80 -28.21
N GLY A 435 -22.77 8.33 -27.62
CA GLY A 435 -23.87 8.94 -28.36
C GLY A 435 -23.58 10.35 -28.86
N SER A 436 -24.09 10.65 -30.05
CA SER A 436 -23.94 11.97 -30.67
C SER A 436 -24.86 13.01 -30.02
N HIS A 437 -24.45 14.29 -30.08
CA HIS A 437 -25.27 15.44 -29.68
C HIS A 437 -25.86 15.33 -28.25
N ASP A 438 -25.07 14.81 -27.31
CA ASP A 438 -25.44 14.55 -25.91
C ASP A 438 -26.71 13.68 -25.74
N LYS A 439 -27.01 12.80 -26.72
CA LYS A 439 -28.02 11.75 -26.58
C LYS A 439 -27.42 10.45 -26.06
N CYS A 440 -28.26 9.63 -25.42
CA CYS A 440 -27.91 8.31 -24.89
C CYS A 440 -29.13 7.40 -24.80
N GLY A 441 -28.91 6.11 -24.53
CA GLY A 441 -29.93 5.08 -24.55
C GLY A 441 -29.66 4.04 -25.62
N GLU A 442 -30.54 3.05 -25.73
CA GLU A 442 -30.35 1.88 -26.61
C GLU A 442 -30.06 2.22 -28.09
N GLN A 443 -30.72 3.26 -28.62
CA GLN A 443 -30.53 3.73 -30.01
C GLN A 443 -29.32 4.65 -30.22
N TYR A 444 -28.74 5.19 -29.14
CA TYR A 444 -27.73 6.26 -29.21
C TYR A 444 -26.38 5.85 -28.62
N GLY A 445 -26.32 4.87 -27.72
CA GLY A 445 -25.11 4.51 -26.98
C GLY A 445 -25.02 5.20 -25.61
N ARG A 446 -23.80 5.32 -25.08
CA ARG A 446 -23.54 5.85 -23.73
C ARG A 446 -23.08 7.32 -23.74
N CYS A 447 -23.15 7.97 -22.59
CA CYS A 447 -22.63 9.31 -22.40
C CYS A 447 -21.09 9.35 -22.34
N LYS A 448 -20.52 10.45 -22.83
CA LYS A 448 -19.09 10.74 -22.76
C LYS A 448 -18.67 11.22 -21.36
N GLY A 449 -17.52 10.73 -20.87
CA GLY A 449 -16.97 11.08 -19.58
C GLY A 449 -17.93 10.80 -18.41
N ASN A 450 -17.88 11.65 -17.38
CA ASN A 450 -18.63 11.45 -16.13
C ASN A 450 -20.10 11.92 -16.20
N LYS A 451 -20.72 11.90 -17.39
CA LYS A 451 -22.13 12.26 -17.58
C LYS A 451 -23.08 11.09 -17.28
N CYS A 452 -24.23 11.44 -16.72
CA CYS A 452 -25.33 10.54 -16.42
C CYS A 452 -26.31 10.51 -17.61
N CYS A 453 -26.92 9.36 -17.90
CA CYS A 453 -27.93 9.24 -18.95
C CYS A 453 -29.33 9.32 -18.33
N SER A 454 -30.05 10.42 -18.57
CA SER A 454 -31.39 10.63 -18.03
C SER A 454 -32.43 9.63 -18.58
N LYS A 455 -33.57 9.50 -17.89
CA LYS A 455 -34.75 8.77 -18.40
C LYS A 455 -35.27 9.25 -19.76
N TRP A 456 -34.87 10.45 -20.18
CA TRP A 456 -35.27 11.07 -21.45
C TRP A 456 -34.26 10.83 -22.58
N GLY A 457 -33.18 10.08 -22.33
CA GLY A 457 -32.16 9.78 -23.34
C GLY A 457 -31.18 10.92 -23.61
N TYR A 458 -30.92 11.76 -22.61
CA TYR A 458 -29.96 12.88 -22.68
C TYR A 458 -28.86 12.78 -21.62
N CYS A 459 -27.66 13.24 -21.98
CA CYS A 459 -26.44 13.21 -21.18
C CYS A 459 -26.23 14.50 -20.40
N GLY A 460 -26.12 14.41 -19.07
CA GLY A 460 -25.87 15.56 -18.21
C GLY A 460 -25.42 15.18 -16.81
N THR A 461 -25.12 16.18 -16.00
CA THR A 461 -24.62 16.00 -14.61
C THR A 461 -25.58 16.52 -13.54
N SER A 462 -26.75 17.07 -13.92
CA SER A 462 -27.76 17.54 -12.97
C SER A 462 -28.46 16.38 -12.24
N ASN A 463 -29.13 16.70 -11.14
CA ASN A 463 -29.97 15.76 -10.40
C ASN A 463 -30.98 15.01 -11.29
N ASP A 464 -31.56 15.69 -12.27
CA ASP A 464 -32.57 15.14 -13.21
C ASP A 464 -31.97 14.15 -14.22
N HIS A 465 -30.66 14.20 -14.41
CA HIS A 465 -29.91 13.26 -15.25
C HIS A 465 -29.37 12.07 -14.45
N CYS A 466 -28.93 12.29 -13.22
CA CYS A 466 -28.20 11.29 -12.43
C CYS A 466 -29.09 10.46 -11.49
N LYS A 467 -30.20 11.02 -10.99
CA LYS A 467 -31.06 10.39 -9.97
C LYS A 467 -32.21 9.60 -10.59
N LYS A 468 -33.45 9.78 -10.10
CA LYS A 468 -34.62 8.92 -10.37
C LYS A 468 -34.92 8.75 -11.86
N GLY A 469 -34.55 7.59 -12.40
CA GLY A 469 -34.75 7.20 -13.80
C GLY A 469 -33.50 7.30 -14.67
N CYS A 470 -32.33 7.61 -14.12
CA CYS A 470 -31.06 7.47 -14.84
C CYS A 470 -30.87 6.02 -15.34
N GLN A 471 -30.26 5.85 -16.51
CA GLN A 471 -30.08 4.57 -17.20
C GLN A 471 -28.65 4.01 -16.99
N PRO A 472 -28.40 3.03 -16.09
CA PRO A 472 -27.05 2.68 -15.63
C PRO A 472 -26.17 1.92 -16.63
N LYS A 473 -26.76 1.50 -17.77
CA LYS A 473 -26.03 0.96 -18.92
C LYS A 473 -25.39 2.08 -19.75
N TYR A 474 -26.01 3.26 -19.78
CA TYR A 474 -25.68 4.35 -20.72
C TYR A 474 -25.07 5.60 -20.04
N GLY A 475 -24.95 5.65 -18.70
CA GLY A 475 -24.27 6.73 -17.99
C GLY A 475 -24.04 6.45 -16.50
N LEU A 476 -23.31 7.34 -15.82
CA LEU A 476 -22.91 7.17 -14.41
C LEU A 476 -23.99 7.62 -13.42
N CYS A 477 -24.99 6.78 -13.18
CA CYS A 477 -26.11 7.07 -12.27
C CYS A 477 -25.70 7.13 -10.79
N LYS A 478 -26.52 7.83 -9.98
CA LYS A 478 -26.31 8.08 -8.54
C LYS A 478 -27.60 8.01 -7.73
#